data_AF-A0A151IZM5-F1
#
_entry.id   AF-A0A151IZM5-F1
#
_cell.length_a   1.000
_cell.length_b   1.000
_cell.length_c   1.000
_cell.angle_alpha   90.00
_cell.angle_beta   90.00
_cell.angle_gamma   90.00
#
_symmetry.space_group_name_H-M   'P 1'
#
loop_
_entity.id
_entity.type
_entity.pdbx_description
1 polymer ?
#
loop_
_entity_poly.entity_id
_entity_poly.type
_entity_poly.pdbx_seq_one_letter_code
_entity_poly.pdbx_strand_id
1 'polypeptide(L)'
;LASISDNTWKQYNSGLKKWWSFCAIHKENPYQISANKLLRFLTKMFSEGASYGSLNSFRSAISLVSHGVDIETIRKTAGWSTGSSVFARFYNRPITSTNSKFARAVIS
;
A
#
# COMPACT_ATOMS: atom_id res chain seq x y z
N LEU A 1 1.95 -14.28 -10.16
CA LEU A 1 2.10 -12.99 -9.45
C LEU A 1 2.98 -12.10 -10.33
N ALA A 2 2.44 -10.99 -10.82
CA ALA A 2 3.05 -10.18 -11.89
C ALA A 2 4.49 -9.75 -11.54
N SER A 3 5.41 -9.88 -12.51
CA SER A 3 6.80 -9.45 -12.40
C SER A 3 6.87 -7.92 -12.43
N ILE A 4 6.65 -7.29 -11.28
CA ILE A 4 6.77 -5.84 -11.12
C ILE A 4 8.25 -5.53 -10.88
N SER A 5 8.85 -4.68 -11.71
CA SER A 5 10.25 -4.28 -11.55
C SER A 5 10.44 -3.37 -10.32
N ASP A 6 11.64 -3.38 -9.72
CA ASP A 6 11.99 -2.54 -8.56
C ASP A 6 11.71 -1.05 -8.80
N ASN A 7 11.89 -0.60 -10.04
CA ASN A 7 11.66 0.80 -10.41
C ASN A 7 10.16 1.15 -10.40
N THR A 8 9.33 0.26 -10.93
CA THR A 8 7.86 0.37 -10.87
C THR A 8 7.38 0.37 -9.42
N TRP A 9 8.05 -0.42 -8.58
CA TRP A 9 7.71 -0.50 -7.18
C TRP A 9 8.05 0.76 -6.37
N LYS A 10 9.22 1.37 -6.62
CA LYS A 10 9.57 2.66 -6.01
C LYS A 10 8.53 3.74 -6.34
N GLN A 11 8.02 3.74 -7.57
CA GLN A 11 6.95 4.65 -8.00
C GLN A 11 5.62 4.36 -7.29
N TYR A 12 5.28 3.08 -7.07
CA TYR A 12 4.07 2.71 -6.35
C TYR A 12 4.16 3.12 -4.88
N ASN A 13 5.31 2.89 -4.24
CA ASN A 13 5.49 3.22 -2.82
C ASN A 13 5.36 4.73 -2.53
N SER A 14 5.80 5.61 -3.43
CA SER A 14 5.59 7.05 -3.26
C SER A 14 4.11 7.44 -3.31
N GLY A 15 3.35 6.83 -4.23
CA GLY A 15 1.90 7.00 -4.33
C GLY A 15 1.15 6.47 -3.11
N LEU A 16 1.50 5.27 -2.66
CA LEU A 16 0.90 4.65 -1.48
C LEU A 16 1.16 5.48 -0.21
N LYS A 17 2.38 6.00 0.00
CA LYS A 17 2.65 6.90 1.14
C LYS A 17 1.75 8.14 1.14
N LYS A 18 1.55 8.75 -0.02
CA LYS A 18 0.66 9.92 -0.18
C LYS A 18 -0.80 9.53 0.06
N TRP A 19 -1.25 8.37 -0.43
CA TRP A 19 -2.59 7.84 -0.18
C TRP A 19 -2.86 7.58 1.30
N TRP A 20 -1.93 6.95 2.02
CA TRP A 20 -2.06 6.71 3.46
C TRP A 20 -2.13 8.01 4.25
N SER A 21 -1.30 8.99 3.88
CA SER A 21 -1.33 10.32 4.51
C SER A 21 -2.67 11.02 4.27
N PHE A 22 -3.19 10.94 3.04
CA PHE A 22 -4.50 11.47 2.69
C PHE A 22 -5.62 10.80 3.51
N CYS A 23 -5.61 9.47 3.60
CA CYS A 23 -6.59 8.71 4.39
C CYS A 23 -6.50 9.05 5.89
N ALA A 24 -5.29 9.19 6.43
CA ALA A 24 -5.06 9.55 7.83
C ALA A 24 -5.62 10.95 8.16
N ILE A 25 -5.41 11.94 7.28
CA ILE A 25 -5.94 13.29 7.44
C ILE A 25 -7.48 13.28 7.40
N HIS A 26 -8.07 12.50 6.51
CA HIS A 26 -9.53 12.39 6.38
C HIS A 26 -10.16 11.41 7.40
N LYS A 27 -9.36 10.77 8.26
CA LYS A 27 -9.80 9.72 9.20
C LYS A 27 -10.55 8.57 8.52
N GLU A 28 -10.14 8.24 7.32
CA GLU A 28 -10.76 7.20 6.51
C GLU A 28 -9.88 5.95 6.44
N ASN A 29 -10.50 4.77 6.29
CA ASN A 29 -9.75 3.52 6.14
C ASN A 29 -9.08 3.46 4.74
N PRO A 30 -7.74 3.33 4.65
CA PRO A 30 -7.01 3.27 3.38
C PRO A 30 -7.26 2.00 2.56
N TYR A 31 -7.79 0.95 3.20
CA TYR A 31 -8.17 -0.31 2.56
C TYR A 31 -9.59 -0.27 1.98
N GLN A 32 -10.43 0.68 2.40
CA GLN A 32 -11.76 0.90 1.83
C GLN A 32 -11.69 1.92 0.71
N ILE A 33 -11.46 1.45 -0.51
CA ILE A 33 -11.35 2.29 -1.70
C ILE A 33 -12.73 2.44 -2.35
N SER A 34 -13.20 3.69 -2.44
CA SER A 34 -14.35 4.05 -3.27
C SER A 34 -13.89 4.88 -4.46
N ALA A 35 -14.62 4.82 -5.58
CA ALA A 35 -14.29 5.60 -6.77
C ALA A 35 -14.18 7.10 -6.46
N ASN A 36 -15.11 7.64 -5.66
CA ASN A 36 -15.10 9.04 -5.23
C ASN A 36 -13.85 9.41 -4.41
N LYS A 37 -13.43 8.53 -3.47
CA LYS A 37 -12.24 8.76 -2.65
C LYS A 37 -10.97 8.76 -3.49
N LEU A 38 -10.86 7.78 -4.40
CA LEU A 38 -9.75 7.68 -5.33
C LEU A 38 -9.67 8.90 -6.24
N LEU A 39 -10.81 9.35 -6.79
CA LEU A 39 -10.88 10.56 -7.60
C LEU A 39 -10.45 11.79 -6.82
N ARG A 40 -10.95 12.01 -5.60
CA ARG A 40 -10.54 13.14 -4.75
C ARG A 40 -9.04 13.17 -4.51
N PHE A 41 -8.44 12.01 -4.25
CA PHE A 41 -6.99 11.91 -4.09
C PHE A 41 -6.24 12.23 -5.39
N LEU A 42 -6.64 11.64 -6.51
CA LEU A 42 -5.98 11.88 -7.81
C LEU A 42 -6.12 13.36 -8.24
N THR A 43 -7.27 13.98 -8.02
CA THR A 43 -7.48 15.42 -8.24
C THR A 43 -6.54 16.25 -7.35
N LYS A 44 -6.43 15.92 -6.06
CA LYS A 44 -5.48 16.59 -5.16
C LYS A 44 -4.05 16.47 -5.67
N MET A 45 -3.65 15.27 -6.09
CA MET A 45 -2.31 15.01 -6.61
C MET A 45 -2.03 15.77 -7.91
N PHE A 46 -3.02 15.87 -8.78
CA PHE A 46 -2.91 16.68 -10.00
C PHE A 46 -2.73 18.16 -9.67
N SER A 47 -3.51 18.71 -8.72
CA SER A 47 -3.35 20.09 -8.24
C SER A 47 -2.01 20.35 -7.57
N GLU A 48 -1.37 19.33 -6.98
CA GLU A 48 0.02 19.40 -6.46
C GLU A 48 1.10 19.32 -7.57
N GLY A 49 0.71 19.22 -8.84
CA GLY A 49 1.63 19.16 -9.98
C GLY A 49 2.09 17.75 -10.35
N ALA A 50 1.40 16.69 -9.91
CA ALA A 50 1.72 15.34 -10.34
C ALA A 50 1.42 15.15 -11.83
N SER A 51 2.38 14.55 -12.56
CA SER A 51 2.20 14.19 -13.96
C SER A 51 1.13 13.11 -14.15
N TYR A 52 0.54 13.02 -15.34
CA TYR A 52 -0.40 11.95 -15.70
C TYR A 52 0.20 10.55 -15.50
N GLY A 53 1.49 10.36 -15.81
CA GLY A 53 2.18 9.10 -15.58
C GLY A 53 2.22 8.73 -14.08
N SER A 54 2.53 9.71 -13.22
CA SER A 54 2.51 9.52 -11.77
C SER A 54 1.11 9.17 -11.25
N LEU A 55 0.07 9.86 -11.73
CA LEU A 55 -1.32 9.58 -11.36
C LEU A 55 -1.75 8.16 -11.75
N ASN A 56 -1.36 7.70 -12.94
CA ASN A 56 -1.66 6.33 -13.38
C ASN A 56 -0.93 5.29 -12.53
N SER A 57 0.33 5.54 -12.16
CA SER A 57 1.08 4.70 -11.22
C SER A 57 0.42 4.66 -9.84
N PHE A 58 -0.03 5.80 -9.32
CA PHE A 58 -0.73 5.86 -8.03
C PHE A 58 -2.06 5.10 -8.07
N ARG A 59 -2.84 5.27 -9.14
CA ARG A 59 -4.09 4.55 -9.37
C ARG A 59 -3.88 3.04 -9.37
N SER A 60 -2.85 2.59 -10.09
CA SER A 60 -2.51 1.16 -10.19
C SER A 60 -2.07 0.60 -8.84
N ALA A 61 -1.23 1.33 -8.10
CA ALA A 61 -0.78 0.95 -6.77
C ALA A 61 -1.94 0.84 -5.77
N ILE A 62 -2.82 1.84 -5.72
CA ILE A 62 -3.99 1.85 -4.83
C ILE A 62 -4.97 0.72 -5.20
N SER A 63 -5.19 0.50 -6.50
CA SER A 63 -6.01 -0.62 -6.97
C SER A 63 -5.46 -1.97 -6.47
N LEU A 64 -4.13 -2.16 -6.50
CA LEU A 64 -3.50 -3.39 -6.01
C LEU A 64 -3.81 -3.65 -4.51
N VAL A 65 -3.80 -2.61 -3.70
CA VAL A 65 -4.17 -2.69 -2.27
C VAL A 65 -5.65 -3.05 -2.11
N SER A 66 -6.53 -2.51 -2.97
CA SER A 66 -7.96 -2.82 -2.95
C SER A 66 -8.29 -4.29 -3.18
N HIS A 67 -7.47 -4.99 -3.97
CA HIS A 67 -7.70 -6.38 -4.33
C HIS A 67 -7.19 -7.37 -3.26
N GLY A 68 -6.89 -6.88 -2.05
CA GLY A 68 -6.50 -7.73 -0.93
C GLY A 68 -5.09 -8.32 -1.07
N VAL A 69 -4.22 -7.68 -1.87
CA VAL A 69 -2.81 -8.06 -1.88
C VAL A 69 -2.23 -7.75 -0.52
N ASP A 70 -1.81 -8.82 0.16
CA ASP A 70 -1.33 -8.76 1.52
C ASP A 70 -0.13 -7.81 1.63
N ILE A 71 -0.14 -6.97 2.66
CA ILE A 71 0.86 -5.93 2.89
C ILE A 71 2.27 -6.55 3.05
N GLU A 72 2.38 -7.81 3.48
CA GLU A 72 3.65 -8.54 3.56
C GLU A 72 4.12 -9.03 2.18
N THR A 73 3.18 -9.34 1.28
CA THR A 73 3.51 -9.60 -0.13
C THR A 73 4.06 -8.33 -0.76
N ILE A 74 3.38 -7.20 -0.54
CA ILE A 74 3.82 -5.85 -0.92
C ILE A 74 5.21 -5.56 -0.34
N ARG A 75 5.46 -5.87 0.95
CA ARG A 75 6.78 -5.71 1.59
C ARG A 75 7.87 -6.59 0.96
N LYS A 76 7.59 -7.87 0.74
CA LYS A 76 8.55 -8.83 0.18
C LYS A 76 8.90 -8.50 -1.26
N THR A 77 7.92 -8.15 -2.09
CA THR A 77 8.15 -7.74 -3.48
C THR A 77 8.86 -6.40 -3.59
N ALA A 78 8.75 -5.55 -2.55
CA ALA A 78 9.41 -4.26 -2.51
C ALA A 78 10.93 -4.29 -2.34
N GLY A 79 11.49 -5.43 -1.94
CA GLY A 79 12.85 -5.52 -1.42
C GLY A 79 13.01 -4.86 -0.04
N TRP A 80 11.93 -4.65 0.72
CA TRP A 80 12.01 -4.04 2.05
C TRP A 80 12.31 -5.10 3.09
N SER A 81 13.32 -4.86 3.93
CA SER A 81 13.67 -5.78 5.02
C SER A 81 12.55 -5.89 6.06
N THR A 82 12.42 -7.06 6.66
CA THR A 82 11.36 -7.38 7.66
C THR A 82 11.39 -6.47 8.88
N GLY A 83 12.54 -5.84 9.16
CA GLY A 83 12.75 -4.88 10.25
C GLY A 83 12.62 -3.41 9.86
N SER A 84 12.16 -3.07 8.65
CA SER A 84 12.09 -1.66 8.22
C SER A 84 11.14 -0.86 9.10
N SER A 85 11.70 -0.02 9.96
CA SER A 85 10.97 0.94 10.78
C SER A 85 10.16 1.91 9.92
N VAL A 86 10.63 2.20 8.71
CA VAL A 86 9.94 3.04 7.73
C VAL A 86 8.68 2.33 7.22
N PHE A 87 8.70 1.02 6.97
CA PHE A 87 7.51 0.28 6.51
C PHE A 87 6.46 0.25 7.60
N ALA A 88 6.89 -0.13 8.81
CA ALA A 88 6.05 -0.21 9.99
C ALA A 88 5.40 1.13 10.35
N ARG A 89 6.16 2.24 10.22
CA ARG A 89 5.70 3.59 10.56
C ARG A 89 4.69 4.15 9.55
N PHE A 90 4.82 3.84 8.27
CA PHE A 90 3.92 4.37 7.23
C PHE A 90 2.66 3.53 7.00
N TYR A 91 2.73 2.20 7.13
CA TYR A 91 1.60 1.31 6.90
C TYR A 91 0.85 0.86 8.17
N ASN A 92 1.30 1.32 9.35
CA ASN A 92 0.70 1.11 10.68
C ASN A 92 -0.09 -0.21 10.85
N ARG A 93 0.65 -1.32 10.71
CA ARG A 93 0.49 -2.72 11.18
C ARG A 93 -0.95 -3.28 11.41
N PRO A 94 -1.17 -4.54 11.00
CA PRO A 94 -0.81 -5.59 11.93
C PRO A 94 0.43 -6.33 11.46
N ILE A 95 1.34 -6.58 12.40
CA ILE A 95 2.06 -7.85 12.43
C ILE A 95 0.96 -8.90 12.57
N THR A 96 0.36 -9.31 11.46
CA THR A 96 -0.13 -10.66 11.36
C THR A 96 1.11 -11.53 11.40
N SER A 97 1.60 -11.73 12.63
CA SER A 97 2.00 -13.05 13.07
C SER A 97 0.80 -13.97 12.84
N THR A 98 0.49 -14.29 11.58
CA THR A 98 -0.22 -15.52 11.24
C THR A 98 0.80 -16.65 11.34
N ASN A 99 1.44 -16.74 12.50
CA ASN A 99 1.87 -18.00 13.05
C ASN A 99 0.78 -18.56 13.97
N SER A 100 -0.40 -17.95 14.13
CA SER A 100 -1.51 -18.58 14.85
C SER A 100 -2.14 -19.76 14.09
N LYS A 101 -1.92 -19.90 12.77
CA LYS A 101 -2.25 -21.12 12.02
C LYS A 101 -1.17 -22.21 12.14
N PHE A 102 0.10 -21.83 12.34
CA PHE A 102 1.19 -22.78 12.62
C PHE A 102 1.21 -23.25 14.08
N ALA A 103 0.94 -22.36 15.04
CA ALA A 103 0.95 -22.66 16.47
C ALA A 103 -0.13 -23.66 16.90
N ARG A 104 -1.22 -23.79 16.14
CA ARG A 104 -2.25 -24.81 16.37
C ARG A 104 -1.94 -26.18 15.77
N ALA A 105 -1.00 -26.27 14.84
CA ALA A 105 -0.60 -27.55 14.22
C ALA A 105 0.50 -28.29 15.00
N VAL A 106 1.14 -27.63 15.98
CA VAL A 106 2.20 -28.21 16.82
C VAL A 106 1.65 -28.68 18.20
N ILE A 107 0.39 -28.36 18.52
CA ILE A 107 -0.30 -28.78 19.76
C ILE A 107 -1.57 -29.61 19.42
N SER A 108 -1.54 -30.38 18.33
CA SER A 108 -2.53 -31.44 18.07
C SER A 108 -1.86 -32.75 17.73
#